data_AF-A0A1V5AQH0-F1
#
_entry.id   AF-A0A1V5AQH0-F1
#
_cell.length_a   1.000
_cell.length_b   1.000
_cell.length_c   1.000
_cell.angle_alpha   90.00
_cell.angle_beta   90.00
_cell.angle_gamma   90.00
#
_symmetry.space_group_name_H-M   'P 1'
#
loop_
_entity.id
_entity.type
_entity.pdbx_description
1 polymer ?
#
loop_
_entity_poly.entity_id
_entity_poly.type
_entity_poly.pdbx_seq_one_letter_code
_entity_poly.pdbx_strand_id
1 'polypeptide(L)'
;MSLTARATHRRREQSGETDWELYEKIDDNPGQSVYGLAKLTGWTPGRVHGAVMRLVEKGLVRTERSMRGGRSVLLVAPKEWQEYFTPEELDEFKQL
;
A
#
# COMPACT_ATOMS: atom_id res chain seq x y z
N MET A 1 20.81 -0.63 -25.66
CA MET A 1 19.60 -1.18 -24.99
C MET A 1 18.49 -1.37 -26.01
N SER A 2 17.81 -2.52 -26.01
CA SER A 2 16.70 -2.85 -26.92
C SER A 2 15.45 -1.97 -26.69
N LEU A 3 14.62 -1.77 -27.72
CA LEU A 3 13.31 -1.08 -27.65
C LEU A 3 12.39 -1.68 -26.57
N THR A 4 12.41 -3.00 -26.40
CA THR A 4 11.64 -3.69 -25.36
C THR A 4 12.16 -3.39 -23.95
N ALA A 5 13.49 -3.30 -23.78
CA ALA A 5 14.09 -2.94 -22.49
C ALA A 5 13.71 -1.51 -22.06
N ARG A 6 13.68 -0.57 -23.01
CA ARG A 6 13.23 0.83 -22.75
C ARG A 6 11.74 0.90 -22.39
N ALA A 7 10.89 0.13 -23.08
CA ALA A 7 9.46 0.08 -22.77
C ALA A 7 9.20 -0.53 -21.38
N THR A 8 9.93 -1.58 -21.00
CA THR A 8 9.84 -2.19 -19.66
C THR A 8 10.31 -1.23 -18.56
N HIS A 9 11.39 -0.49 -18.79
CA HIS A 9 11.90 0.51 -17.85
C HIS A 9 10.86 1.61 -17.60
N ARG A 10 10.33 2.21 -18.67
CA ARG A 10 9.32 3.27 -18.56
C ARG A 10 8.07 2.82 -17.81
N ARG A 11 7.62 1.57 -18.04
CA ARG A 11 6.49 1.00 -17.28
C ARG A 11 6.81 0.84 -15.79
N ARG A 12 8.03 0.48 -15.43
CA ARG A 12 8.45 0.36 -14.01
C ARG A 12 8.49 1.72 -13.32
N GLU A 13 9.04 2.74 -13.98
CA GLU A 13 9.06 4.11 -13.46
C GLU A 13 7.65 4.64 -13.23
N GLN A 14 6.77 4.53 -14.25
CA GLN A 14 5.36 4.92 -14.12
C GLN A 14 4.62 4.13 -13.05
N SER A 15 4.96 2.85 -12.87
CA SER A 15 4.39 2.04 -11.78
C SER A 15 4.87 2.52 -10.43
N GLY A 16 6.12 2.95 -10.30
CA GLY A 16 6.68 3.54 -9.08
C GLY A 16 6.00 4.85 -8.70
N GLU A 17 5.81 5.76 -9.66
CA GLU A 17 5.12 7.04 -9.46
C GLU A 17 3.63 6.82 -9.10
N THR A 18 2.97 5.87 -9.77
CA THR A 18 1.60 5.44 -9.41
C THR A 18 1.56 4.84 -8.00
N ASP A 19 2.53 4.02 -7.60
CA ASP A 19 2.54 3.43 -6.26
C ASP A 19 2.73 4.50 -5.18
N TRP A 20 3.56 5.51 -5.46
CA TRP A 20 3.79 6.62 -4.54
C TRP A 20 2.54 7.50 -4.35
N GLU A 21 1.86 7.88 -5.43
CA GLU A 21 0.61 8.65 -5.36
C GLU A 21 -0.46 7.92 -4.53
N LEU A 22 -0.55 6.59 -4.66
CA LEU A 22 -1.47 5.81 -3.84
C LEU A 22 -1.03 5.74 -2.38
N TYR A 23 0.26 5.61 -2.12
CA TYR A 23 0.80 5.59 -0.75
C TYR A 23 0.44 6.88 -0.01
N GLU A 24 0.64 8.05 -0.61
CA GLU A 24 0.25 9.34 -0.01
C GLU A 24 -1.23 9.36 0.36
N LYS A 25 -2.11 8.83 -0.51
CA LYS A 25 -3.55 8.75 -0.21
C LYS A 25 -3.90 7.79 0.92
N ILE A 26 -3.13 6.71 1.06
CA ILE A 26 -3.29 5.75 2.16
C ILE A 26 -2.81 6.37 3.47
N ASP A 27 -1.70 7.11 3.44
CA ASP A 27 -1.14 7.80 4.61
C ASP A 27 -2.08 8.90 5.12
N ASP A 28 -2.63 9.71 4.20
CA ASP A 28 -3.65 10.73 4.51
C ASP A 28 -4.98 10.13 5.01
N ASN A 29 -5.30 8.89 4.62
CA ASN A 29 -6.60 8.26 4.87
C ASN A 29 -6.43 6.78 5.26
N PRO A 30 -5.85 6.48 6.43
CA PRO A 30 -5.58 5.11 6.84
C PRO A 30 -6.88 4.32 7.09
N GLY A 31 -6.84 3.02 6.82
CA GLY A 31 -7.97 2.11 7.03
C GLY A 31 -9.06 2.20 5.95
N GLN A 32 -8.78 2.83 4.81
CA GLN A 32 -9.68 2.84 3.67
C GLN A 32 -9.70 1.49 2.95
N SER A 33 -10.85 1.15 2.38
CA SER A 33 -10.95 -0.01 1.48
C SER A 33 -10.38 0.31 0.11
N VAL A 34 -10.05 -0.72 -0.68
CA VAL A 34 -9.69 -0.56 -2.11
C VAL A 34 -10.71 0.28 -2.88
N TYR A 35 -11.99 0.13 -2.58
CA TYR A 35 -13.05 0.90 -3.21
C TYR A 35 -13.10 2.36 -2.73
N GLY A 36 -12.83 2.60 -1.44
CA GLY A 36 -12.69 3.95 -0.89
C GLY A 36 -11.51 4.69 -1.53
N LEU A 37 -10.35 4.03 -1.60
CA LEU A 37 -9.16 4.56 -2.25
C LEU A 37 -9.38 4.83 -3.74
N ALA A 38 -10.10 3.94 -4.44
CA ALA A 38 -10.49 4.16 -5.84
C ALA A 38 -11.32 5.44 -6.03
N LYS A 39 -12.21 5.77 -5.08
CA LYS A 39 -12.95 7.04 -5.11
C LYS A 39 -12.05 8.25 -4.86
N LEU A 40 -11.08 8.14 -3.95
CA LEU A 40 -10.16 9.22 -3.61
C LEU A 40 -9.19 9.55 -4.75
N THR A 41 -8.69 8.52 -5.45
CA THR A 41 -7.74 8.68 -6.58
C THR A 41 -8.43 8.86 -7.92
N GLY A 42 -9.71 8.51 -8.03
CA GLY A 42 -10.41 8.40 -9.31
C GLY A 42 -9.98 7.20 -10.17
N TRP A 43 -9.21 6.26 -9.61
CA TRP A 43 -8.72 5.09 -10.34
C TRP A 43 -9.73 3.93 -10.34
N THR A 44 -9.53 2.97 -11.23
CA THR A 44 -10.30 1.73 -11.18
C THR A 44 -9.90 0.90 -9.94
N PRO A 45 -10.83 0.17 -9.31
CA PRO A 45 -10.52 -0.68 -8.16
C PRO A 45 -9.43 -1.71 -8.45
N GLY A 46 -9.34 -2.23 -9.68
CA GLY A 46 -8.29 -3.16 -10.09
C GLY A 46 -6.90 -2.52 -10.13
N ARG A 47 -6.78 -1.26 -10.60
CA ARG A 47 -5.52 -0.51 -10.57
C ARG A 47 -5.08 -0.26 -9.14
N VAL A 48 -6.00 0.18 -8.28
CA VAL A 48 -5.73 0.39 -6.85
C VAL A 48 -5.29 -0.91 -6.20
N HIS A 49 -6.04 -2.01 -6.37
CA HIS A 49 -5.68 -3.31 -5.81
C HIS A 49 -4.27 -3.75 -6.23
N GLY A 50 -3.94 -3.64 -7.52
CA GLY A 50 -2.61 -3.98 -8.02
C GLY A 50 -1.49 -3.13 -7.39
N ALA A 51 -1.72 -1.83 -7.20
CA ALA A 51 -0.76 -0.95 -6.53
C ALA A 51 -0.66 -1.24 -5.03
N VAL A 52 -1.78 -1.50 -4.33
CA VAL A 52 -1.77 -1.93 -2.92
C VAL A 52 -0.93 -3.19 -2.74
N MET A 53 -1.12 -4.22 -3.58
CA MET A 53 -0.33 -5.46 -3.45
C MET A 53 1.17 -5.21 -3.64
N ARG A 54 1.56 -4.33 -4.57
CA ARG A 54 2.98 -3.94 -4.73
C ARG A 54 3.51 -3.17 -3.53
N LEU A 55 2.71 -2.29 -2.94
CA LEU A 55 3.09 -1.56 -1.72
C LEU A 55 3.22 -2.50 -0.51
N VAL A 56 2.34 -3.52 -0.41
CA VAL A 56 2.45 -4.59 0.60
C VAL A 56 3.73 -5.40 0.41
N GLU A 57 4.05 -5.79 -0.83
CA GLU A 57 5.29 -6.51 -1.15
C GLU A 57 6.54 -5.69 -0.81
N LYS A 58 6.47 -4.36 -0.97
CA LYS A 58 7.52 -3.41 -0.54
C LYS A 58 7.53 -3.15 0.97
N GLY A 59 6.59 -3.69 1.73
CA GLY A 59 6.46 -3.50 3.18
C GLY A 59 5.95 -2.12 3.61
N LEU A 60 5.53 -1.26 2.69
CA LEU A 60 5.15 0.13 2.97
C LEU A 60 3.75 0.26 3.57
N VAL A 61 2.86 -0.67 3.24
CA VAL A 61 1.47 -0.68 3.72
C VAL A 61 1.09 -2.08 4.19
N ARG A 62 0.08 -2.15 5.05
CA ARG A 62 -0.53 -3.38 5.53
C ARG A 62 -1.99 -3.46 5.14
N THR A 63 -2.53 -4.67 5.18
CA THR A 63 -3.95 -4.90 4.93
C THR A 63 -4.58 -5.74 6.02
N GLU A 64 -5.80 -5.38 6.41
CA GLU A 64 -6.59 -6.09 7.41
C GLU A 64 -7.97 -6.45 6.85
N ARG A 65 -8.47 -7.64 7.15
CA ARG A 65 -9.85 -8.02 6.82
C ARG A 65 -10.78 -7.55 7.92
N SER A 66 -11.81 -6.78 7.56
CA SER A 66 -12.86 -6.31 8.45
C SER A 66 -14.23 -6.72 7.94
N MET A 67 -15.23 -6.77 8.83
CA MET A 67 -16.63 -7.03 8.47
C MET A 67 -17.41 -5.72 8.50
N ARG A 68 -17.96 -5.29 7.35
CA ARG A 68 -18.83 -4.10 7.25
C ARG A 68 -20.13 -4.47 6.56
N GLY A 69 -21.26 -4.27 7.23
CA GLY A 69 -22.60 -4.59 6.69
C GLY A 69 -22.75 -6.05 6.27
N GLY A 70 -22.16 -6.98 7.03
CA GLY A 70 -22.20 -8.42 6.73
C GLY A 70 -21.28 -8.88 5.59
N ARG A 71 -20.46 -7.98 5.01
CA ARG A 71 -19.48 -8.32 3.96
C ARG A 71 -18.06 -8.15 4.48
N SER A 72 -17.18 -9.05 4.04
CA SER A 72 -15.74 -8.92 4.29
C SER A 72 -15.16 -7.83 3.38
N VAL A 73 -14.39 -6.91 3.96
CA VAL A 73 -13.74 -5.79 3.29
C VAL A 73 -12.26 -5.78 3.68
N LEU A 74 -11.39 -5.57 2.69
CA LEU A 74 -9.96 -5.38 2.92
C LEU A 74 -9.68 -3.89 3.17
N LEU A 75 -9.23 -3.56 4.38
CA LEU A 75 -8.79 -2.23 4.77
C LEU A 75 -7.29 -2.12 4.57
N VAL A 76 -6.81 -0.95 4.16
CA VAL A 76 -5.41 -0.68 3.84
C VAL A 76 -4.94 0.49 4.69
N ALA A 77 -3.77 0.37 5.30
CA ALA A 77 -3.15 1.40 6.13
C ALA A 77 -1.63 1.43 5.90
N PRO A 78 -0.95 2.57 6.14
CA PRO A 78 0.50 2.57 6.18
C PRO A 78 0.99 1.61 7.26
N LYS A 79 2.19 1.05 7.05
CA LYS A 79 2.84 0.22 8.06
C LYS A 79 3.54 1.14 9.06
N GLU A 80 3.17 1.06 10.33
CA GLU A 80 3.81 1.83 11.39
C GLU A 80 5.24 1.32 11.63
N TRP A 81 6.14 2.20 12.09
CA TRP A 81 7.55 1.83 12.27
C TRP A 81 7.72 0.67 13.27
N GLN A 82 6.84 0.58 14.27
CA GLN A 82 6.84 -0.50 15.25
C GLN A 82 6.57 -1.87 14.62
N GLU A 83 5.86 -1.92 13.50
CA GLU A 83 5.53 -3.18 12.83
C GLU A 83 6.70 -3.78 12.03
N TYR A 84 7.84 -3.09 11.99
CA TYR A 84 9.08 -3.60 11.43
C TYR A 84 9.92 -4.38 12.44
N PHE A 85 9.60 -4.29 13.73
CA PHE A 85 10.37 -4.88 14.83
C PHE A 85 9.57 -5.99 15.52
N THR A 86 10.28 -6.95 16.10
CA THR A 86 9.64 -7.92 16.99
C THR A 86 9.25 -7.24 18.32
N PRO A 87 8.34 -7.82 19.11
CA PRO A 87 8.02 -7.30 20.44
C PRO A 87 9.25 -7.13 21.33
N GLU A 88 10.21 -8.05 21.23
CA GLU A 88 11.47 -8.01 21.99
C GLU A 88 12.34 -6.82 21.58
N GLU A 89 12.53 -6.60 20.27
CA GLU A 89 13.27 -5.45 19.74
C GLU A 89 12.61 -4.12 20.14
N LEU A 90 11.27 -4.05 20.13
CA LEU A 90 10.55 -2.85 20.58
C LEU A 90 10.73 -2.55 22.07
N ASP A 91 10.83 -3.58 22.91
CA ASP A 91 11.02 -3.42 24.34
C ASP A 91 12.45 -2.98 24.68
N GLU A 92 13.44 -3.36 23.88
CA GLU A 92 14.82 -2.82 23.99
C GLU A 92 14.85 -1.31 23.71
N PHE A 93 14.09 -0.82 22.71
CA PHE A 93 14.01 0.62 22.41
C PHE A 93 13.31 1.44 23.50
N LYS A 94 12.36 0.85 24.26
CA LYS A 94 11.64 1.55 25.35
C LYS A 94 12.46 1.66 26.64
N GLN A 95 13.56 0.92 26.76
CA GLN A 95 14.43 0.90 27.94
C GLN A 95 15.65 1.85 27.80
N LEU A 96 15.77 2.56 26.68
CA LEU A 96 16.74 3.65 26.44
C LEU A 96 16.16 5.01 26.85
#